data_AF-A0A966C079-F1
#
_entry.id   AF-A0A966C079-F1
#
_cell.length_a   1.000
_cell.length_b   1.000
_cell.length_c   1.000
_cell.angle_alpha   90.00
_cell.angle_beta   90.00
_cell.angle_gamma   90.00
#
_symmetry.space_group_name_H-M   'P 1'
#
loop_
_entity.id
_entity.type
_entity.pdbx_description
1 polymer ?
#
loop_
_entity_poly.entity_id
_entity_poly.type
_entity_poly.pdbx_seq_one_letter_code
_entity_poly.pdbx_strand_id
1 'polypeptide(L)'
;MNPEPSLLIIARLADDFDLTDLPWSETASAKISINRAKFKNLEMVEVLVDAMPFQLSRLTAAETSQRIAAMKDQWLSTDTLSPADSAIGVALTGNLTGARHLPQVNQRLLLLGKWIGESLDASAAAWMPSQTILSFVNFREAVEKYPAGGALPFSDR
;
A
#
# COMPACT_ATOMS: atom_id res chain seq x y z
N MET A 1 -19.08 4.90 1.42
CA MET A 1 -18.17 4.88 0.26
C MET A 1 -16.82 4.41 0.79
N ASN A 2 -16.28 3.29 0.30
CA ASN A 2 -14.98 2.80 0.78
C ASN A 2 -13.88 3.75 0.29
N PRO A 3 -12.92 4.15 1.14
CA PRO A 3 -11.86 5.06 0.74
C PRO A 3 -11.01 4.40 -0.35
N GLU A 4 -10.73 5.14 -1.41
CA GLU A 4 -9.87 4.63 -2.48
C GLU A 4 -8.43 4.46 -1.99
N PRO A 5 -7.77 3.34 -2.30
CA PRO A 5 -6.40 3.11 -1.89
C PRO A 5 -5.48 4.13 -2.58
N SER A 6 -4.63 4.77 -1.78
CA SER A 6 -3.61 5.69 -2.27
C SER A 6 -2.32 4.95 -2.65
N LEU A 7 -2.13 3.74 -2.12
CA LEU A 7 -1.00 2.87 -2.38
C LEU A 7 -1.52 1.45 -2.60
N LEU A 8 -0.99 0.75 -3.60
CA LEU A 8 -1.21 -0.69 -3.80
C LEU A 8 0.12 -1.41 -3.63
N ILE A 9 0.14 -2.47 -2.85
CA ILE A 9 1.26 -3.40 -2.74
C ILE A 9 0.89 -4.67 -3.47
N ILE A 10 1.62 -4.99 -4.54
CA ILE A 10 1.27 -6.04 -5.50
C ILE A 10 2.10 -7.27 -5.18
N ALA A 11 1.42 -8.39 -4.96
CA ALA A 11 2.01 -9.65 -4.57
C ALA A 11 1.15 -10.83 -5.04
N ARG A 12 1.76 -12.01 -5.11
CA ARG A 12 1.00 -13.24 -5.34
C ARG A 12 0.38 -13.70 -4.03
N LEU A 13 -0.94 -13.62 -3.92
CA LEU A 13 -1.70 -14.00 -2.73
C LEU A 13 -2.50 -15.27 -3.00
N ALA A 14 -2.62 -16.13 -2.00
CA ALA A 14 -3.53 -17.28 -2.06
C ALA A 14 -4.99 -16.80 -2.03
N ASP A 15 -5.91 -17.50 -2.69
CA ASP A 15 -7.32 -17.10 -2.76
C ASP A 15 -7.99 -16.99 -1.39
N ASP A 16 -7.52 -17.77 -0.40
CA ASP A 16 -7.99 -17.80 0.98
C ASP A 16 -7.21 -16.86 1.93
N PHE A 17 -6.32 -16.02 1.41
CA PHE A 17 -5.53 -15.08 2.22
C PHE A 17 -6.41 -14.11 3.03
N ASP A 18 -6.24 -14.10 4.34
CA ASP A 18 -6.88 -13.17 5.28
C ASP A 18 -5.91 -12.02 5.64
N LEU A 19 -6.38 -10.77 5.51
CA LEU A 19 -5.62 -9.57 5.89
C LEU A 19 -5.19 -9.57 7.36
N THR A 20 -5.95 -10.23 8.23
CA THR A 20 -5.67 -10.28 9.66
C THR A 20 -4.47 -11.17 10.00
N ASP A 21 -4.06 -12.02 9.06
CA ASP A 21 -2.93 -12.94 9.17
C ASP A 21 -1.66 -12.40 8.49
N LEU A 22 -1.63 -11.10 8.14
CA LEU A 22 -0.43 -10.44 7.63
C LEU A 22 0.77 -10.69 8.58
N PRO A 23 1.86 -11.32 8.10
CA PRO A 23 2.99 -11.70 8.95
C PRO A 23 3.91 -10.50 9.17
N TRP A 24 3.53 -9.62 10.09
CA TRP A 24 4.31 -8.43 10.43
C TRP A 24 5.70 -8.79 10.98
N SER A 25 6.74 -8.11 10.48
CA SER A 25 8.07 -8.16 11.10
C SER A 25 8.03 -7.57 12.51
N GLU A 26 8.95 -7.98 13.40
CA GLU A 26 9.00 -7.47 14.78
C GLU A 26 9.01 -5.93 14.86
N THR A 27 9.73 -5.29 13.93
CA THR A 27 9.80 -3.83 13.83
C THR A 27 8.45 -3.21 13.48
N ALA A 28 7.68 -3.85 12.60
CA ALA A 28 6.35 -3.40 12.22
C ALA A 28 5.34 -3.68 13.36
N SER A 29 5.40 -4.87 13.98
CA SER A 29 4.55 -5.24 15.11
C SER A 29 4.66 -4.29 16.29
N ALA A 30 5.84 -3.74 16.57
CA ALA A 30 6.05 -2.77 17.64
C ALA A 30 5.36 -1.41 17.38
N LYS A 31 5.00 -1.12 16.13
CA LYS A 31 4.45 0.18 15.68
C LYS A 31 3.02 0.11 15.18
N ILE A 32 2.50 -1.11 15.00
CA ILE A 32 1.19 -1.38 14.42
C ILE A 32 0.21 -1.86 15.48
N SER A 33 -0.96 -1.22 15.53
CA SER A 33 -2.15 -1.77 16.18
C SER A 33 -3.22 -2.09 15.14
N ILE A 34 -3.85 -3.27 15.23
CA ILE A 34 -4.89 -3.71 14.29
C ILE A 34 -6.26 -3.60 14.95
N ASN A 35 -7.14 -2.76 14.40
CA ASN A 35 -8.52 -2.66 14.85
C ASN A 35 -9.42 -3.58 14.00
N ARG A 36 -9.69 -4.77 14.54
CA ARG A 36 -10.50 -5.83 13.91
C ARG A 36 -12.01 -5.62 14.10
N ALA A 37 -12.42 -4.81 15.08
CA ALA A 37 -13.83 -4.69 15.46
C ALA A 37 -14.66 -3.90 14.43
N LYS A 38 -14.01 -3.02 13.66
CA LYS A 38 -14.66 -2.06 12.77
C LYS A 38 -15.16 -2.66 11.44
N PHE A 39 -14.59 -3.78 11.00
CA PHE A 39 -14.84 -4.35 9.66
C PHE A 39 -15.18 -5.85 9.70
N LYS A 40 -15.92 -6.29 10.72
CA LYS A 40 -16.34 -7.68 10.86
C LYS A 40 -17.07 -8.15 9.57
N ASN A 41 -16.61 -9.23 8.95
CA ASN A 41 -17.13 -9.83 7.70
C ASN A 41 -16.85 -9.05 6.40
N LEU A 42 -15.85 -8.17 6.38
CA LEU A 42 -15.37 -7.50 5.17
C LEU A 42 -13.90 -7.84 4.95
N GLU A 43 -13.44 -7.90 3.69
CA GLU A 43 -12.01 -8.04 3.34
C GLU A 43 -11.24 -6.72 3.58
N MET A 44 -11.40 -6.15 4.78
CA MET A 44 -10.85 -4.87 5.17
C MET A 44 -10.41 -4.88 6.63
N VAL A 45 -9.33 -4.18 6.93
CA VAL A 45 -8.77 -4.07 8.28
C VAL A 45 -8.28 -2.64 8.51
N GLU A 46 -8.53 -2.08 9.70
CA GLU A 46 -7.92 -0.82 10.11
C GLU A 46 -6.59 -1.09 10.81
N VAL A 47 -5.54 -0.41 10.33
CA VAL A 47 -4.17 -0.50 10.85
C VAL A 47 -3.75 0.89 11.32
N LEU A 48 -3.33 0.98 12.58
CA LEU A 48 -2.81 2.18 13.19
C LEU A 48 -1.28 2.13 13.15
N VAL A 49 -0.64 3.09 12.48
CA VAL A 49 0.83 3.27 12.49
C VAL A 49 1.14 4.59 13.20
N ASP A 50 1.87 4.55 14.32
CA ASP A 50 2.13 5.74 15.15
C ASP A 50 0.82 6.52 15.48
N ALA A 51 -0.26 5.80 15.79
CA ALA A 51 -1.62 6.32 16.02
C ALA A 51 -2.34 6.96 14.80
N MET A 52 -1.78 6.82 13.58
CA MET A 52 -2.42 7.24 12.33
C MET A 52 -3.23 6.08 11.72
N PRO A 53 -4.55 6.23 11.47
CA PRO A 53 -5.40 5.15 10.95
C PRO A 53 -5.36 5.02 9.42
N PHE A 54 -4.93 3.86 8.96
CA PHE A 54 -5.00 3.44 7.56
C PHE A 54 -5.98 2.28 7.42
N GLN A 55 -6.61 2.17 6.27
CA GLN A 55 -7.45 1.03 5.93
C GLN A 55 -6.73 0.16 4.91
N LEU A 56 -6.62 -1.12 5.23
CA LEU A 56 -6.18 -2.15 4.31
C LEU A 56 -7.40 -2.79 3.66
N SER A 57 -7.28 -3.08 2.37
CA SER A 57 -8.26 -3.88 1.62
C SER A 57 -7.52 -4.85 0.71
N ARG A 58 -8.03 -6.06 0.59
CA ARG A 58 -7.53 -7.00 -0.40
C ARG A 58 -8.20 -6.71 -1.75
N LEU A 59 -7.42 -6.80 -2.82
CA LEU A 59 -7.89 -6.77 -4.20
C LEU A 59 -7.54 -8.10 -4.84
N THR A 60 -8.50 -8.69 -5.54
CA THR A 60 -8.30 -9.86 -6.39
C THR A 60 -7.36 -9.53 -7.55
N ALA A 61 -6.88 -10.56 -8.25
CA ALA A 61 -6.06 -10.36 -9.44
C ALA A 61 -6.77 -9.58 -10.56
N ALA A 62 -8.08 -9.81 -10.71
CA ALA A 62 -8.91 -9.09 -11.68
C ALA A 62 -9.03 -7.60 -11.33
N GLU A 63 -9.32 -7.27 -10.07
CA GLU A 63 -9.42 -5.88 -9.60
C GLU A 63 -8.08 -5.17 -9.67
N THR A 64 -6.99 -5.87 -9.33
CA THR A 64 -5.62 -5.37 -9.43
C THR A 64 -5.27 -5.02 -10.88
N SER A 65 -5.52 -5.95 -11.80
CA SER A 65 -5.32 -5.75 -13.24
C SER A 65 -6.13 -4.57 -13.77
N GLN A 66 -7.40 -4.46 -13.39
CA GLN A 66 -8.26 -3.36 -13.80
C GLN A 66 -7.74 -2.00 -13.30
N ARG A 67 -7.29 -1.92 -12.04
CA ARG A 67 -6.74 -0.68 -11.48
C ARG A 67 -5.43 -0.27 -12.15
N ILE A 68 -4.54 -1.22 -12.40
CA ILE A 68 -3.27 -0.98 -13.09
C ILE A 68 -3.53 -0.49 -14.52
N ALA A 69 -4.45 -1.13 -15.25
CA ALA A 69 -4.81 -0.73 -16.61
C ALA A 69 -5.39 0.69 -16.69
N ALA A 70 -6.00 1.20 -15.62
CA ALA A 70 -6.54 2.56 -15.56
C ALA A 70 -5.47 3.65 -15.33
N MET A 71 -4.23 3.28 -15.00
CA MET A 71 -3.13 4.23 -14.74
C MET A 71 -2.51 4.72 -16.06
N LYS A 72 -2.42 6.05 -16.22
CA LYS A 72 -1.97 6.70 -17.46
C LYS A 72 -0.45 6.73 -17.63
N ASP A 73 0.29 6.88 -16.52
CA ASP A 73 1.75 7.03 -16.53
C ASP A 73 2.46 5.81 -15.93
N GLN A 74 2.46 4.72 -16.68
CA GLN A 74 3.13 3.48 -16.28
C GLN A 74 4.66 3.63 -16.41
N TRP A 75 5.31 4.12 -15.35
CA TRP A 75 6.78 4.09 -15.23
C TRP A 75 7.26 2.68 -14.91
N LEU A 76 7.00 1.74 -15.81
CA LEU A 76 7.17 0.31 -15.55
C LEU A 76 8.31 -0.29 -16.36
N SER A 77 9.17 -1.03 -15.65
CA SER A 77 9.56 -2.35 -16.13
C SER A 77 8.34 -3.25 -15.92
N THR A 78 7.43 -3.26 -16.90
CA THR A 78 6.14 -3.99 -16.89
C THR A 78 6.32 -5.49 -16.73
N ASP A 79 7.54 -5.97 -16.95
CA ASP A 79 7.91 -7.38 -17.01
C ASP A 79 7.79 -8.08 -15.65
N THR A 80 7.64 -7.34 -14.55
CA THR A 80 7.50 -7.91 -13.20
C THR A 80 6.05 -8.21 -12.78
N LEU A 81 5.04 -7.78 -13.53
CA LEU A 81 3.63 -7.98 -13.15
C LEU A 81 3.04 -9.23 -13.80
N SER A 82 2.54 -10.16 -12.99
CA SER A 82 1.82 -11.34 -13.45
C SER A 82 0.32 -11.07 -13.52
N PRO A 83 -0.42 -11.66 -14.50
CA PRO A 83 -1.89 -11.64 -14.49
C PRO A 83 -2.52 -12.32 -13.26
N ALA A 84 -1.75 -13.11 -12.52
CA ALA A 84 -2.17 -13.76 -11.27
C ALA A 84 -1.89 -12.90 -10.02
N ASP A 85 -1.24 -11.75 -10.17
CA ASP A 85 -0.89 -10.90 -9.04
C ASP A 85 -2.13 -10.21 -8.47
N SER A 86 -2.26 -10.27 -7.15
CA SER A 86 -3.27 -9.56 -6.36
C SER A 86 -2.63 -8.33 -5.70
N ALA A 87 -3.41 -7.53 -4.99
CA ALA A 87 -2.86 -6.38 -4.28
C ALA A 87 -3.48 -6.18 -2.90
N ILE A 88 -2.67 -5.64 -1.99
CA ILE A 88 -3.15 -5.02 -0.76
C ILE A 88 -3.22 -3.51 -0.99
N GLY A 89 -4.43 -2.97 -0.99
CA GLY A 89 -4.67 -1.54 -1.05
C GLY A 89 -4.55 -0.90 0.33
N VAL A 90 -3.84 0.23 0.41
CA VAL A 90 -3.70 1.04 1.61
C VAL A 90 -4.36 2.40 1.37
N ALA A 91 -5.41 2.68 2.13
CA ALA A 91 -6.20 3.89 2.01
C ALA A 91 -6.06 4.78 3.27
N LEU A 92 -6.07 6.10 3.05
CA LEU A 92 -6.18 7.08 4.14
C LEU A 92 -7.61 7.11 4.66
N THR A 93 -7.80 7.18 5.97
CA THR A 93 -9.13 7.21 6.58
C THR A 93 -9.36 8.44 7.46
N GLY A 94 -10.64 8.81 7.60
CA GLY A 94 -11.08 9.90 8.48
C GLY A 94 -10.34 11.20 8.22
N ASN A 95 -9.74 11.77 9.27
CA ASN A 95 -9.04 13.04 9.20
C ASN A 95 -7.77 12.99 8.32
N LEU A 96 -7.19 11.80 8.08
CA LEU A 96 -6.00 11.69 7.24
C LEU A 96 -6.29 11.96 5.77
N THR A 97 -7.53 11.73 5.30
CA THR A 97 -7.91 12.01 3.92
C THR A 97 -7.74 13.50 3.58
N GLY A 98 -8.10 14.40 4.51
CA GLY A 98 -7.87 15.85 4.38
C GLY A 98 -6.41 16.26 4.58
N ALA A 99 -5.64 15.45 5.31
CA ALA A 99 -4.23 15.70 5.63
C ALA A 99 -3.22 15.02 4.69
N ARG A 100 -3.67 14.49 3.54
CA ARG A 100 -2.82 13.78 2.55
C ARG A 100 -1.63 14.57 2.00
N HIS A 101 -1.67 15.90 2.13
CA HIS A 101 -0.60 16.79 1.71
C HIS A 101 0.51 16.90 2.76
N LEU A 102 0.27 16.41 3.99
CA LEU A 102 1.27 16.45 5.05
C LEU A 102 2.34 15.38 4.82
N PRO A 103 3.62 15.75 4.79
CA PRO A 103 4.73 14.82 4.64
C PRO A 103 4.70 13.60 5.56
N GLN A 104 4.32 13.79 6.83
CA GLN A 104 4.31 12.73 7.82
C GLN A 104 3.27 11.66 7.47
N VAL A 105 2.12 12.04 6.91
CA VAL A 105 1.06 11.11 6.50
C VAL A 105 1.56 10.24 5.34
N ASN A 106 2.17 10.85 4.33
CA ASN A 106 2.75 10.13 3.20
C ASN A 106 3.90 9.23 3.63
N GLN A 107 4.74 9.67 4.58
CA GLN A 107 5.81 8.85 5.13
C GLN A 107 5.26 7.60 5.84
N ARG A 108 4.19 7.71 6.64
CA ARG A 108 3.61 6.54 7.34
C ARG A 108 2.88 5.63 6.38
N LEU A 109 2.18 6.18 5.38
CA LEU A 109 1.56 5.42 4.30
C LEU A 109 2.59 4.55 3.56
N LEU A 110 3.71 5.15 3.18
CA LEU A 110 4.81 4.49 2.50
C LEU A 110 5.47 3.41 3.33
N LEU A 111 5.77 3.74 4.58
CA LEU A 111 6.40 2.81 5.50
C LEU A 111 5.51 1.59 5.76
N LEU A 112 4.20 1.81 5.90
CA LEU A 112 3.24 0.72 6.00
C LEU A 112 3.25 -0.17 4.75
N GLY A 113 3.25 0.44 3.56
CA GLY A 113 3.36 -0.31 2.31
C GLY A 113 4.66 -1.10 2.19
N LYS A 114 5.79 -0.53 2.67
CA LYS A 114 7.08 -1.22 2.74
C LYS A 114 6.98 -2.47 3.61
N TRP A 115 6.44 -2.35 4.82
CA TRP A 115 6.31 -3.50 5.73
C TRP A 115 5.38 -4.57 5.18
N ILE A 116 4.25 -4.19 4.58
CA ILE A 116 3.33 -5.14 3.93
C ILE A 116 4.06 -5.88 2.81
N GLY A 117 4.77 -5.16 1.94
CA GLY A 117 5.41 -5.81 0.80
C GLY A 117 6.63 -6.66 1.17
N GLU A 118 7.39 -6.27 2.19
CA GLU A 118 8.46 -7.11 2.76
C GLU A 118 7.90 -8.40 3.36
N SER A 119 6.71 -8.34 3.96
CA SER A 119 6.07 -9.50 4.59
C SER A 119 5.44 -10.47 3.57
N LEU A 120 5.16 -9.99 2.36
CA LEU A 120 4.43 -10.72 1.32
C LEU A 120 5.29 -11.07 0.09
N ASP A 121 6.59 -10.79 0.15
CA ASP A 121 7.50 -10.88 -1.01
C ASP A 121 6.91 -10.18 -2.26
N ALA A 122 6.45 -8.94 -2.08
CA ALA A 122 5.80 -8.16 -3.12
C ALA A 122 6.66 -8.02 -4.38
N SER A 123 6.04 -8.12 -5.55
CA SER A 123 6.68 -7.92 -6.85
C SER A 123 6.78 -6.43 -7.19
N ALA A 124 5.76 -5.66 -6.84
CA ALA A 124 5.65 -4.25 -7.19
C ALA A 124 4.87 -3.43 -6.16
N ALA A 125 4.94 -2.11 -6.31
CA ALA A 125 4.07 -1.17 -5.60
C ALA A 125 3.58 -0.08 -6.55
N ALA A 126 2.30 0.29 -6.43
CA ALA A 126 1.67 1.34 -7.22
C ALA A 126 1.30 2.53 -6.32
N TRP A 127 1.83 3.70 -6.63
CA TRP A 127 1.45 4.96 -6.02
C TRP A 127 0.35 5.62 -6.84
N MET A 128 -0.89 5.61 -6.33
CA MET A 128 -2.05 6.05 -7.10
C MET A 128 -2.07 7.55 -7.39
N PRO A 129 -1.74 8.47 -6.45
CA PRO A 129 -1.73 9.90 -6.74
C PRO A 129 -0.83 10.36 -7.91
N SER A 130 0.33 9.72 -8.09
CA SER A 130 1.28 10.00 -9.17
C SER A 130 1.13 9.02 -10.35
N GLN A 131 0.16 8.10 -10.25
CA GLN A 131 -0.09 7.02 -11.21
C GLN A 131 1.16 6.22 -11.57
N THR A 132 2.09 6.05 -10.64
CA THR A 132 3.39 5.40 -10.86
C THR A 132 3.37 3.98 -10.31
N ILE A 133 3.98 3.04 -11.02
CA ILE A 133 4.20 1.67 -10.54
C ILE A 133 5.70 1.39 -10.57
N LEU A 134 6.25 0.78 -9.53
CA LEU A 134 7.65 0.43 -9.42
C LEU A 134 7.80 -1.04 -9.06
N SER A 135 8.93 -1.65 -9.44
CA SER A 135 9.35 -2.91 -8.81
C SER A 135 9.46 -2.69 -7.30
N PHE A 136 9.16 -3.72 -6.52
CA PHE A 136 9.14 -3.56 -5.07
C PHE A 136 10.52 -3.21 -4.51
N VAL A 137 11.59 -3.70 -5.13
CA VAL A 137 12.98 -3.32 -4.80
C VAL A 137 13.19 -1.81 -4.92
N ASN A 138 12.78 -1.21 -6.05
CA ASN A 138 12.93 0.22 -6.29
C ASN A 138 12.02 1.04 -5.35
N PHE A 139 10.80 0.57 -5.10
CA PHE A 139 9.90 1.18 -4.13
C PHE A 139 10.52 1.20 -2.73
N ARG A 140 11.05 0.05 -2.27
CA ARG A 140 11.70 -0.09 -0.96
C ARG A 140 12.84 0.90 -0.80
N GLU A 141 13.72 1.00 -1.79
CA GLU A 141 14.81 1.97 -1.80
C GLU A 141 14.31 3.42 -1.77
N ALA A 142 13.25 3.73 -2.51
CA ALA A 142 12.67 5.06 -2.53
C ALA A 142 12.09 5.43 -1.16
N VAL A 143 11.45 4.50 -0.45
CA VAL A 143 10.93 4.71 0.91
C VAL A 143 12.07 4.97 1.90
N GLU A 144 13.18 4.24 1.80
CA GLU A 144 14.35 4.44 2.68
C GLU A 144 15.05 5.78 2.42
N LYS A 145 15.06 6.22 1.15
CA LYS A 145 15.61 7.51 0.71
C LYS A 145 14.64 8.67 0.87
N TYR A 146 13.47 8.48 1.47
CA TYR A 146 12.47 9.53 1.71
C TYR A 146 12.67 10.15 3.11
N PRO A 147 13.59 11.13 3.29
CA PRO A 147 13.64 11.86 4.55
C PRO A 147 12.33 12.64 4.73
N ALA A 148 12.00 12.95 5.99
CA ALA A 148 10.75 13.53 6.48
C ALA A 148 10.24 14.79 5.74
N GLY A 149 9.73 14.63 4.52
CA GLY A 149 9.23 15.69 3.64
C GLY A 149 10.04 16.01 2.40
N GLY A 150 10.96 15.13 1.98
CA GLY A 150 11.51 15.19 0.64
C GLY A 150 10.42 14.98 -0.42
N ALA A 151 10.68 15.44 -1.64
CA ALA A 151 9.95 14.92 -2.80
C ALA A 151 10.18 13.41 -2.86
N LEU A 152 9.14 12.62 -3.15
CA LEU A 152 9.41 11.32 -3.75
C LEU A 152 10.16 11.60 -5.04
N PRO A 153 11.02 10.69 -5.54
CA PRO A 153 11.69 10.89 -6.83
C PRO A 153 10.74 11.14 -8.02
N PHE A 154 9.42 11.14 -7.78
CA PHE A 154 8.32 11.23 -8.73
C PHE A 154 7.46 12.50 -8.55
N SER A 155 7.92 13.49 -7.77
CA SER A 155 7.15 14.71 -7.47
C SER A 155 7.31 15.85 -8.48
N ASP A 156 8.28 15.76 -9.40
CA ASP A 156 8.56 16.83 -10.36
C ASP A 156 8.01 16.48 -11.74
N ARG A 157 6.69 16.63 -11.90
CA ARG A 157 6.07 17.01 -13.19
C ARG A 157 4.84 17.89 -12.97
#